data_AF-A0A8J6FZ42-F1
#
_entry.id   AF-A0A8J6FZ42-F1
#
_cell.length_a   1.000
_cell.length_b   1.000
_cell.length_c   1.000
_cell.angle_alpha   90.00
_cell.angle_beta   90.00
_cell.angle_gamma   90.00
#
_symmetry.space_group_name_H-M   'P 1'
#
loop_
_entity.id
_entity.type
_entity.pdbx_description
1 polymer ?
#
loop_
_entity_poly.entity_id
_entity_poly.type
_entity_poly.pdbx_seq_one_letter_code
_entity_poly.pdbx_strand_id
1 'polypeptide(L)'
;MSNGSYHQAGGFALSTTAWILCIISMGLPQWRVWYFNEPKISYPSVAFVGVWKVCIYHHDNSSNIKMCHQYSYHDKFIPLEIRVSQHLLLITNILWLIGKVATTVALRNVYMGRQEENVIYNAFSTSAILNIIASSFVFLTVLCNYFSIVNKEGIGFPPSFHIPFYPHSQKVGIAMGVAFLAAILFLCSGLIFISYTFPLSSQVFPNT
;
A
#
# COMPACT_ATOMS: atom_id res chain seq x y z
N MET A 1 12.65 29.95 -13.06
CA MET A 1 11.92 28.83 -12.39
C MET A 1 12.74 28.42 -11.17
N SER A 2 12.19 28.61 -9.97
CA SER A 2 12.86 28.42 -8.68
C SER A 2 13.09 26.93 -8.36
N ASN A 3 14.19 26.60 -7.65
CA ASN A 3 14.50 25.25 -7.16
C ASN A 3 13.31 24.56 -6.45
N GLY A 4 12.42 25.32 -5.78
CA GLY A 4 11.25 24.75 -5.11
C GLY A 4 10.25 24.05 -6.04
N SER A 5 10.16 24.47 -7.31
CA SER A 5 9.22 23.90 -8.28
C SER A 5 9.63 22.48 -8.73
N TYR A 6 10.93 22.21 -8.85
CA TYR A 6 11.45 20.88 -9.20
C TYR A 6 11.19 19.85 -8.09
N HIS A 7 11.34 20.24 -6.82
CA HIS A 7 11.08 19.34 -5.71
C HIS A 7 9.59 19.05 -5.50
N GLN A 8 8.71 20.05 -5.70
CA GLN A 8 7.26 19.83 -5.69
C GLN A 8 6.82 18.85 -6.79
N ALA A 9 7.38 18.98 -8.01
CA ALA A 9 7.15 18.02 -9.09
C ALA A 9 7.67 16.62 -8.73
N GLY A 10 8.86 16.53 -8.12
CA GLY A 10 9.43 15.27 -7.61
C GLY A 10 8.53 14.61 -6.57
N GLY A 11 8.06 15.36 -5.56
CA GLY A 11 7.12 14.87 -4.55
C GLY A 11 5.83 14.34 -5.16
N PHE A 12 5.28 15.02 -6.17
CA PHE A 12 4.10 14.56 -6.90
C PHE A 12 4.34 13.26 -7.69
N ALA A 13 5.49 13.14 -8.35
CA ALA A 13 5.89 11.93 -9.07
C ALA A 13 6.08 10.74 -8.12
N LEU A 14 6.73 10.96 -6.96
CA LEU A 14 6.91 9.95 -5.91
C LEU A 14 5.55 9.46 -5.38
N SER A 15 4.64 10.38 -5.05
CA SER A 15 3.30 10.01 -4.56
C SER A 15 2.49 9.22 -5.60
N THR A 16 2.61 9.58 -6.87
CA THR A 16 1.94 8.86 -7.97
C THR A 16 2.51 7.46 -8.15
N THR A 17 3.83 7.33 -8.07
CA THR A 17 4.49 6.02 -8.16
C THR A 17 4.10 5.13 -6.97
N ALA A 18 4.08 5.69 -5.76
CA ALA A 18 3.65 5.02 -4.55
C ALA A 18 2.21 4.48 -4.69
N TRP A 19 1.29 5.29 -5.21
CA TRP A 19 -0.09 4.88 -5.43
C TRP A 19 -0.24 3.73 -6.43
N ILE A 20 0.48 3.79 -7.56
CA ILE A 20 0.48 2.71 -8.55
C ILE A 20 0.99 1.40 -7.91
N LEU A 21 2.11 1.46 -7.18
CA LEU A 21 2.65 0.30 -6.47
C LEU A 21 1.69 -0.24 -5.41
N CYS A 22 0.98 0.65 -4.70
CA CYS A 22 -0.04 0.28 -3.73
C CYS A 22 -1.19 -0.51 -4.39
N ILE A 23 -1.72 -0.04 -5.52
CA ILE A 23 -2.76 -0.74 -6.28
C ILE A 23 -2.26 -2.08 -6.80
N ILE A 24 -1.04 -2.13 -7.37
CA ILE A 24 -0.44 -3.37 -7.88
C ILE A 24 -0.31 -4.38 -6.74
N SER A 25 0.27 -3.97 -5.62
CA SER A 25 0.43 -4.82 -4.44
C SER A 25 -0.93 -5.34 -3.95
N MET A 26 -1.91 -4.46 -3.79
CA MET A 26 -3.26 -4.79 -3.38
C MET A 26 -3.90 -5.86 -4.29
N GLY A 27 -3.71 -5.78 -5.62
CA GLY A 27 -4.27 -6.74 -6.57
C GLY A 27 -3.54 -8.09 -6.65
N LEU A 28 -2.31 -8.20 -6.14
CA LEU A 28 -1.50 -9.42 -6.20
C LEU A 28 -1.89 -10.42 -5.09
N PRO A 29 -1.94 -11.74 -5.38
CA PRO A 29 -2.22 -12.76 -4.36
C PRO A 29 -1.01 -13.04 -3.44
N GLN A 30 0.17 -12.50 -3.74
CA GLN A 30 1.42 -12.89 -3.10
C GLN A 30 1.76 -11.98 -1.91
N TRP A 31 0.82 -11.81 -0.96
CA TRP A 31 1.11 -11.10 0.30
C TRP A 31 1.77 -12.04 1.32
N ARG A 32 1.23 -13.26 1.44
CA ARG A 32 1.83 -14.35 2.21
C ARG A 32 1.81 -15.64 1.40
N VAL A 33 2.92 -16.38 1.44
CA VAL A 33 3.10 -17.66 0.74
C VAL A 33 3.01 -18.79 1.74
N TRP A 34 2.07 -19.70 1.52
CA TRP A 34 1.81 -20.85 2.37
C TRP A 34 2.28 -22.13 1.68
N TYR A 35 3.12 -22.91 2.35
CA TYR A 35 3.53 -24.23 1.92
C TYR A 35 2.80 -25.29 2.73
N PHE A 36 2.21 -26.27 2.07
CA PHE A 36 1.54 -27.39 2.71
C PHE A 36 1.60 -28.65 1.83
N ASN A 37 1.46 -29.80 2.45
CA ASN A 37 1.36 -31.08 1.74
C ASN A 37 -0.11 -31.47 1.66
N GLU A 38 -0.60 -31.77 0.47
CA GLU A 38 -1.95 -32.31 0.32
C GLU A 38 -1.95 -33.80 0.68
N PRO A 39 -2.85 -34.28 1.56
CA PRO A 39 -2.89 -35.69 1.94
C PRO A 39 -3.26 -36.63 0.78
N LYS A 40 -3.86 -36.10 -0.30
CA LYS A 40 -4.31 -36.86 -1.47
C LYS A 40 -3.33 -36.82 -2.66
N ILE A 41 -2.34 -35.92 -2.64
CA ILE A 41 -1.43 -35.70 -3.77
C ILE A 41 -0.01 -35.70 -3.22
N SER A 42 0.84 -36.60 -3.69
CA SER A 42 2.22 -36.79 -3.22
C SER A 42 3.17 -35.59 -3.39
N TYR A 43 2.69 -34.46 -3.91
CA TYR A 43 3.50 -33.29 -4.22
C TYR A 43 3.21 -32.13 -3.26
N PRO A 44 4.21 -31.27 -2.96
CA PRO A 44 3.97 -30.06 -2.20
C PRO A 44 2.96 -29.17 -2.96
N SER A 45 2.08 -28.48 -2.24
CA SER A 45 1.21 -27.44 -2.79
C SER A 45 1.56 -26.10 -2.15
N VAL A 46 1.38 -25.03 -2.92
CA VAL A 46 1.58 -23.66 -2.42
C VAL A 46 0.31 -22.85 -2.58
N ALA A 47 -0.06 -22.12 -1.53
CA ALA A 47 -1.14 -21.15 -1.58
C ALA A 47 -0.56 -19.73 -1.44
N PHE A 48 -0.90 -18.87 -2.40
CA PHE A 48 -0.66 -17.44 -2.33
C PHE A 48 -1.92 -16.78 -1.80
N VAL A 49 -1.82 -16.25 -0.59
CA VAL A 49 -2.91 -15.55 0.07
C VAL A 49 -2.66 -14.06 -0.05
N GLY A 50 -3.53 -13.38 -0.78
CA GLY A 50 -3.52 -11.93 -0.98
C GLY A 50 -4.58 -11.23 -0.16
N VAL A 51 -4.71 -9.93 -0.39
CA VAL A 51 -5.73 -9.10 0.26
C VAL A 51 -7.12 -9.33 -0.33
N TRP A 52 -7.22 -9.58 -1.64
CA TRP A 52 -8.51 -9.70 -2.36
C TRP A 52 -8.80 -11.09 -2.92
N LYS A 53 -7.80 -11.96 -2.94
CA LYS A 53 -7.92 -13.30 -3.50
C LYS A 53 -6.88 -14.24 -2.94
N VAL A 54 -7.19 -15.52 -3.00
CA VAL A 54 -6.26 -16.62 -2.74
C VAL A 54 -6.10 -17.47 -4.00
N CYS A 55 -4.88 -17.89 -4.29
CA CYS A 55 -4.57 -18.75 -5.43
C CYS A 55 -3.73 -19.95 -4.98
N ILE A 56 -4.04 -21.13 -5.49
CA ILE A 56 -3.37 -22.40 -5.18
C ILE A 56 -2.64 -22.91 -6.41
N TYR A 57 -1.38 -23.33 -6.23
CA TYR A 57 -0.51 -23.86 -7.29
C TYR A 57 0.09 -25.20 -6.87
N HIS A 58 0.35 -26.05 -7.84
CA HIS A 58 1.14 -27.28 -7.65
C HIS A 58 2.64 -26.98 -7.71
N HIS A 59 3.42 -27.63 -6.84
CA HIS A 59 4.87 -27.40 -6.77
C HIS A 59 5.64 -27.84 -8.02
N ASP A 60 5.17 -28.90 -8.70
CA ASP A 60 5.89 -29.50 -9.85
C ASP A 60 5.74 -28.68 -11.15
N ASN A 61 4.74 -27.80 -11.21
CA ASN A 61 4.55 -26.84 -12.29
C ASN A 61 3.90 -25.58 -11.72
N SER A 62 4.71 -24.65 -11.20
CA SER A 62 4.27 -23.34 -10.68
C SER A 62 3.50 -22.48 -11.70
N SER A 63 3.44 -22.92 -12.96
CA SER A 63 2.64 -22.37 -14.06
C SER A 63 1.19 -22.89 -14.10
N ASN A 64 0.88 -24.03 -13.48
CA ASN A 64 -0.47 -24.62 -13.48
C ASN A 64 -1.24 -24.18 -12.23
N ILE A 65 -2.03 -23.11 -12.40
CA ILE A 65 -2.99 -22.64 -11.40
C ILE A 65 -4.05 -23.73 -11.19
N LYS A 66 -4.14 -24.26 -9.96
CA LYS A 66 -5.18 -25.23 -9.59
C LYS A 66 -6.52 -24.52 -9.41
N MET A 67 -6.49 -23.41 -8.68
CA MET A 67 -7.67 -22.63 -8.33
C MET A 67 -7.26 -21.22 -7.90
N CYS A 68 -8.01 -20.21 -8.32
CA CYS A 68 -7.98 -18.87 -7.75
C CYS A 68 -9.39 -18.48 -7.32
N HIS A 69 -9.54 -18.07 -6.06
CA HIS A 69 -10.80 -17.61 -5.50
C HIS A 69 -10.68 -16.15 -5.10
N GLN A 70 -11.51 -15.31 -5.72
CA GLN A 70 -11.67 -13.92 -5.32
C GLN A 70 -12.58 -13.87 -4.10
N TYR A 71 -12.17 -13.11 -3.08
CA TYR A 71 -12.95 -12.94 -1.87
C TYR A 71 -14.27 -12.24 -2.16
N SER A 72 -15.36 -12.88 -1.72
CA SER A 72 -16.71 -12.34 -1.74
C SER A 72 -17.12 -11.88 -0.35
N TYR A 73 -18.09 -10.96 -0.26
CA TYR A 73 -18.61 -10.46 1.01
C TYR A 73 -19.19 -11.58 1.90
N HIS A 74 -19.68 -12.66 1.30
CA HIS A 74 -20.25 -13.81 2.00
C HIS A 74 -19.20 -14.78 2.58
N ASP A 75 -17.92 -14.60 2.25
CA ASP A 75 -16.85 -15.48 2.70
C ASP A 75 -16.50 -15.20 4.17
N LYS A 76 -17.03 -16.04 5.07
CA LYS A 76 -16.80 -15.94 6.52
C LYS A 76 -15.42 -16.44 6.97
N PHE A 77 -14.69 -17.13 6.11
CA PHE A 77 -13.36 -17.67 6.42
C PHE A 77 -12.24 -16.63 6.31
N ILE A 78 -12.54 -15.42 5.81
CA ILE A 78 -11.57 -14.35 5.68
C ILE A 78 -11.21 -13.84 7.08
N PRO A 79 -9.94 -13.97 7.50
CA PRO A 79 -9.50 -13.50 8.79
C PRO A 79 -9.65 -11.98 8.96
N LEU A 80 -9.75 -11.54 10.23
CA LEU A 80 -9.96 -10.13 10.55
C LEU A 80 -8.79 -9.25 10.04
N GLU A 81 -7.55 -9.74 10.09
CA GLU A 81 -6.38 -8.97 9.63
C GLU A 81 -6.47 -8.63 8.14
N ILE A 82 -6.96 -9.56 7.31
CA ILE A 82 -7.14 -9.33 5.87
C ILE A 82 -8.27 -8.32 5.65
N ARG A 83 -9.38 -8.44 6.39
CA ARG A 83 -10.48 -7.49 6.30
C ARG A 83 -10.05 -6.07 6.67
N VAL A 84 -9.31 -5.90 7.76
CA VAL A 84 -8.77 -4.59 8.16
C VAL A 84 -7.84 -4.05 7.09
N SER A 85 -6.95 -4.89 6.55
CA SER A 85 -6.04 -4.55 5.45
C SER A 85 -6.79 -4.06 4.20
N GLN A 86 -7.88 -4.72 3.81
CA GLN A 86 -8.73 -4.29 2.68
C GLN A 86 -9.24 -2.87 2.87
N HIS A 87 -9.77 -2.56 4.06
CA HIS A 87 -10.34 -1.25 4.35
C HIS A 87 -9.24 -0.18 4.42
N LEU A 88 -8.11 -0.45 5.08
CA LEU A 88 -6.98 0.48 5.16
C LEU A 88 -6.42 0.83 3.78
N LEU A 89 -6.23 -0.16 2.90
CA LEU A 89 -5.75 0.06 1.55
C LEU A 89 -6.78 0.80 0.68
N LEU A 90 -8.08 0.51 0.82
CA LEU A 90 -9.13 1.27 0.12
C LEU A 90 -9.18 2.73 0.57
N ILE A 91 -9.17 2.98 1.88
CA ILE A 91 -9.15 4.33 2.44
C ILE A 91 -7.91 5.08 1.95
N THR A 92 -6.75 4.42 1.94
CA THR A 92 -5.51 4.99 1.41
C THR A 92 -5.66 5.47 -0.04
N ASN A 93 -6.26 4.64 -0.90
CA ASN A 93 -6.50 5.01 -2.30
C ASN A 93 -7.42 6.23 -2.42
N ILE A 94 -8.48 6.30 -1.62
CA ILE A 94 -9.42 7.43 -1.62
C ILE A 94 -8.73 8.71 -1.12
N LEU A 95 -8.01 8.65 0.00
CA LEU A 95 -7.28 9.79 0.56
C LEU A 95 -6.23 10.31 -0.43
N TRP A 96 -5.54 9.42 -1.13
CA TRP A 96 -4.58 9.80 -2.15
C TRP A 96 -5.25 10.54 -3.32
N LEU A 97 -6.40 10.07 -3.81
CA LEU A 97 -7.13 10.74 -4.88
C LEU A 97 -7.54 12.16 -4.48
N ILE A 98 -8.05 12.33 -3.26
CA ILE A 98 -8.41 13.65 -2.72
C ILE A 98 -7.17 14.55 -2.67
N GLY A 99 -6.06 14.04 -2.12
CA GLY A 99 -4.79 14.77 -2.06
C GLY A 99 -4.30 15.19 -3.43
N LYS A 100 -4.31 14.28 -4.41
CA LYS A 100 -3.87 14.52 -5.78
C LYS A 100 -4.68 15.60 -6.48
N VAL A 101 -6.00 15.60 -6.32
CA VAL A 101 -6.88 16.64 -6.88
C VAL A 101 -6.51 18.00 -6.29
N ALA A 102 -6.34 18.08 -4.97
CA ALA A 102 -5.91 19.32 -4.30
C ALA A 102 -4.56 19.82 -4.81
N THR A 103 -3.54 18.95 -4.93
CA THR A 103 -2.22 19.35 -5.45
C THR A 103 -2.29 19.79 -6.91
N THR A 104 -3.09 19.11 -7.74
CA THR A 104 -3.24 19.43 -9.17
C THR A 104 -3.88 20.81 -9.36
N VAL A 105 -4.92 21.12 -8.58
CA VAL A 105 -5.56 22.45 -8.60
C VAL A 105 -4.58 23.52 -8.15
N ALA A 106 -3.81 23.27 -7.09
CA ALA A 106 -2.81 24.21 -6.59
C ALA A 106 -1.70 24.48 -7.63
N LEU A 107 -1.14 23.43 -8.23
CA LEU A 107 -0.13 23.54 -9.29
C LEU A 107 -0.65 24.30 -10.52
N ARG A 108 -1.91 24.06 -10.91
CA ARG A 108 -2.54 24.79 -12.02
C ARG A 108 -2.66 26.29 -11.71
N ASN A 109 -3.04 26.66 -10.50
CA ASN A 109 -3.15 28.07 -10.10
C ASN A 109 -1.79 28.77 -10.07
N VAL A 110 -0.74 28.07 -9.62
CA VAL A 110 0.66 28.55 -9.68
C VAL A 110 1.07 28.83 -11.12
N TYR A 111 0.82 27.88 -12.04
CA TYR A 111 1.21 28.02 -13.44
C TYR A 111 0.43 29.12 -14.18
N MET A 112 -0.85 29.29 -13.85
CA MET A 112 -1.71 30.32 -14.44
C MET A 112 -1.51 31.72 -13.83
N GLY A 113 -0.54 31.89 -12.91
CA GLY A 113 -0.22 33.17 -12.28
C GLY A 113 -1.30 33.71 -11.33
N ARG A 114 -2.30 32.89 -10.97
CA ARG A 114 -3.41 33.26 -10.09
C ARG A 114 -3.02 32.95 -8.65
N GLN A 115 -2.08 33.73 -8.12
CA GLN A 115 -1.42 33.48 -6.84
C GLN A 115 -2.23 34.05 -5.66
N GLU A 116 -2.85 33.15 -4.90
CA GLU A 116 -3.10 33.40 -3.48
C GLU A 116 -2.17 32.46 -2.70
N GLU A 117 -1.09 33.00 -2.14
CA GLU A 117 -0.04 32.23 -1.46
C GLU A 117 -0.61 31.33 -0.35
N ASN A 118 -1.64 31.81 0.35
CA ASN A 118 -2.37 31.06 1.39
C ASN A 118 -3.08 29.81 0.84
N VAL A 119 -3.68 29.88 -0.35
CA VAL A 119 -4.42 28.75 -0.96
C VAL A 119 -3.47 27.66 -1.43
N ILE A 120 -2.32 28.06 -1.99
CA ILE A 120 -1.29 27.13 -2.47
C ILE A 120 -0.63 26.41 -1.28
N TYR A 121 -0.25 27.16 -0.25
CA TYR A 121 0.33 26.61 0.98
C TYR A 121 -0.61 25.58 1.65
N ASN A 122 -1.89 25.93 1.76
CA ASN A 122 -2.88 25.06 2.39
C ASN A 122 -3.08 23.75 1.61
N ALA A 123 -3.05 23.81 0.27
CA ALA A 123 -3.22 22.62 -0.57
C ALA A 123 -2.02 21.66 -0.52
N PHE A 124 -0.78 22.18 -0.54
CA PHE A 124 0.41 21.34 -0.41
C PHE A 124 0.53 20.74 1.00
N SER A 125 0.24 21.53 2.05
CA SER A 125 0.18 21.03 3.44
C SER A 125 -0.85 19.91 3.58
N THR A 126 -2.07 20.11 3.07
CA THR A 126 -3.13 19.09 3.07
C THR A 126 -2.68 17.84 2.33
N SER A 127 -2.09 17.96 1.14
CA SER A 127 -1.58 16.82 0.37
C SER A 127 -0.45 16.09 1.12
N ALA A 128 0.39 16.80 1.87
CA ALA A 128 1.46 16.20 2.65
C ALA A 128 0.93 15.35 3.80
N ILE A 129 -0.04 15.88 4.55
CA ILE A 129 -0.71 15.18 5.66
C ILE A 129 -1.39 13.93 5.13
N LEU A 130 -2.11 14.03 4.00
CA LEU A 130 -2.79 12.89 3.37
C LEU A 130 -1.80 11.79 2.94
N ASN A 131 -0.63 12.17 2.39
CA ASN A 131 0.43 11.20 2.05
C ASN A 131 1.03 10.51 3.28
N ILE A 132 1.20 11.22 4.40
CA ILE A 132 1.71 10.63 5.65
C ILE A 132 0.68 9.67 6.27
N ILE A 133 -0.61 10.02 6.23
CA ILE A 133 -1.70 9.13 6.67
C ILE A 133 -1.75 7.88 5.78
N ALA A 134 -1.69 8.05 4.46
CA ALA A 134 -1.61 6.96 3.49
C ALA A 134 -0.43 6.01 3.78
N SER A 135 0.76 6.57 4.00
CA SER A 135 1.95 5.79 4.39
C SER A 135 1.69 4.99 5.67
N SER A 136 1.12 5.61 6.70
CA SER A 136 0.82 4.95 7.98
C SER A 136 -0.14 3.77 7.82
N PHE A 137 -1.19 3.92 7.01
CA PHE A 137 -2.17 2.85 6.76
C PHE A 137 -1.58 1.68 5.97
N VAL A 138 -0.77 1.95 4.94
CA VAL A 138 -0.07 0.90 4.18
C VAL A 138 0.95 0.19 5.07
N PHE A 139 1.70 0.93 5.89
CA PHE A 139 2.67 0.36 6.82
C PHE A 139 2.00 -0.50 7.88
N LEU A 140 0.89 -0.04 8.46
CA LEU A 140 0.09 -0.83 9.41
C LEU A 140 -0.40 -2.14 8.77
N THR A 141 -0.87 -2.07 7.52
CA THR A 141 -1.29 -3.26 6.75
C THR A 141 -0.14 -4.26 6.58
N VAL A 142 1.06 -3.77 6.24
CA VAL A 142 2.27 -4.61 6.11
C VAL A 142 2.63 -5.24 7.46
N LEU A 143 2.60 -4.48 8.56
CA LEU A 143 2.90 -4.97 9.90
C LEU A 143 1.92 -6.04 10.35
N CYS A 144 0.61 -5.81 10.19
CA CYS A 144 -0.41 -6.80 10.55
C CYS A 144 -0.18 -8.12 9.80
N ASN A 145 0.05 -8.06 8.49
CA ASN A 145 0.33 -9.27 7.70
C ASN A 145 1.64 -9.95 8.14
N TYR A 146 2.68 -9.17 8.45
CA TYR A 146 3.95 -9.71 8.94
C TYR A 146 3.78 -10.44 10.29
N PHE A 147 3.05 -9.85 11.24
CA PHE A 147 2.75 -10.50 12.52
C PHE A 147 1.97 -11.80 12.34
N SER A 148 0.97 -11.84 11.45
CA SER A 148 0.25 -13.08 11.14
C SER A 148 1.15 -14.18 10.56
N ILE A 149 2.16 -13.81 9.75
CA ILE A 149 3.15 -14.75 9.22
C ILE A 149 4.03 -15.31 10.34
N VAL A 150 4.58 -14.43 11.20
CA VAL A 150 5.48 -14.82 12.30
C VAL A 150 4.76 -15.71 13.31
N ASN A 151 3.50 -15.39 13.63
CA ASN A 151 2.66 -16.16 14.54
C ASN A 151 2.08 -17.43 13.90
N LYS A 152 2.33 -17.67 12.60
CA LYS A 152 1.77 -18.78 11.82
C LYS A 152 0.25 -18.90 11.95
N GLU A 153 -0.45 -17.76 11.92
CA GLU A 153 -1.90 -17.73 12.06
C GLU A 153 -2.57 -18.60 10.99
N GLY A 154 -3.54 -19.40 11.43
CA GLY A 154 -4.30 -20.31 10.58
C GLY A 154 -5.44 -19.61 9.85
N ILE A 155 -5.91 -20.21 8.76
CA ILE A 155 -7.08 -19.74 8.02
C ILE A 155 -8.01 -20.95 7.85
N GLY A 156 -9.25 -20.80 8.31
CA GLY A 156 -10.27 -21.84 8.17
C GLY A 156 -10.83 -21.93 6.75
N PHE A 157 -9.99 -22.26 5.76
CA PHE A 157 -10.43 -22.40 4.37
C PHE A 157 -11.57 -23.43 4.26
N PRO A 158 -12.56 -23.21 3.37
CA PRO A 158 -13.60 -24.19 3.14
C PRO A 158 -13.03 -25.54 2.68
N PRO A 159 -13.68 -26.67 3.00
CA PRO A 159 -13.18 -28.00 2.63
C PRO A 159 -12.92 -28.20 1.14
N SER A 160 -13.61 -27.46 0.27
CA SER A 160 -13.41 -27.49 -1.19
C SER A 160 -12.00 -27.08 -1.63
N PHE A 161 -11.28 -26.29 -0.84
CA PHE A 161 -9.95 -25.80 -1.15
C PHE A 161 -8.87 -26.85 -0.90
N HIS A 162 -9.17 -27.88 -0.09
CA HIS A 162 -8.21 -28.93 0.30
C HIS A 162 -6.92 -28.38 0.95
N ILE A 163 -7.01 -27.22 1.63
CA ILE A 163 -5.90 -26.60 2.38
C ILE A 163 -6.07 -26.92 3.87
N PRO A 164 -5.02 -27.35 4.58
CA PRO A 164 -5.07 -27.52 6.03
C PRO A 164 -5.23 -26.18 6.76
N PHE A 165 -5.78 -26.22 7.98
CA PHE A 165 -5.97 -25.01 8.79
C PHE A 165 -4.66 -24.27 9.10
N TYR A 166 -3.59 -25.03 9.38
CA TYR A 166 -2.25 -24.52 9.59
C TYR A 166 -1.34 -24.86 8.40
N PRO A 167 -0.50 -23.92 7.96
CA PRO A 167 0.53 -24.21 6.97
C PRO A 167 1.72 -24.92 7.61
N HIS A 168 2.45 -25.68 6.82
CA HIS A 168 3.73 -26.26 7.23
C HIS A 168 4.80 -25.17 7.38
N SER A 169 4.87 -24.25 6.41
CA SER A 169 5.69 -23.05 6.51
C SER A 169 5.01 -21.86 5.83
N GLN A 170 5.29 -20.65 6.34
CA GLN A 170 4.86 -19.39 5.75
C GLN A 170 6.07 -18.54 5.38
N LYS A 171 5.97 -17.82 4.26
CA LYS A 171 6.99 -16.85 3.84
C LYS A 171 6.33 -15.54 3.42
N VAL A 172 7.11 -14.47 3.55
CA VAL A 172 6.79 -13.15 3.00
C VAL A 172 6.65 -13.25 1.49
N GLY A 173 5.54 -12.76 0.96
CA GLY A 173 5.33 -12.69 -0.49
C GLY A 173 5.78 -11.35 -1.08
N ILE A 174 6.01 -11.34 -2.40
CA ILE A 174 6.52 -10.16 -3.11
C ILE A 174 5.59 -8.95 -3.03
N ALA A 175 4.27 -9.17 -2.97
CA ALA A 175 3.30 -8.09 -2.91
C ALA A 175 3.45 -7.27 -1.62
N MET A 176 3.77 -7.92 -0.49
CA MET A 176 4.05 -7.22 0.76
C MET A 176 5.28 -6.32 0.64
N GLY A 177 6.33 -6.78 -0.04
CA GLY A 177 7.52 -5.97 -0.33
C GLY A 177 7.20 -4.74 -1.19
N VAL A 178 6.34 -4.90 -2.20
CA VAL A 178 5.85 -3.79 -3.03
C VAL A 178 5.02 -2.78 -2.22
N ALA A 179 4.16 -3.24 -1.31
CA ALA A 179 3.41 -2.36 -0.41
C ALA A 179 4.33 -1.59 0.55
N PHE A 180 5.36 -2.25 1.08
CA PHE A 180 6.35 -1.61 1.93
C PHE A 180 7.11 -0.49 1.19
N LEU A 181 7.54 -0.77 -0.05
CA LEU A 181 8.15 0.25 -0.91
C LEU A 181 7.18 1.42 -1.18
N ALA A 182 5.91 1.13 -1.46
CA ALA A 182 4.89 2.15 -1.65
C ALA A 182 4.73 3.04 -0.40
N ALA A 183 4.73 2.46 0.80
CA ALA A 183 4.66 3.22 2.05
C ALA A 183 5.84 4.19 2.19
N ILE A 184 7.08 3.74 1.94
CA ILE A 184 8.27 4.61 1.98
C ILE A 184 8.14 5.77 0.99
N LEU A 185 7.70 5.50 -0.25
CA LEU A 185 7.54 6.54 -1.26
C LEU A 185 6.45 7.56 -0.90
N PHE A 186 5.34 7.12 -0.30
CA PHE A 186 4.33 8.04 0.25
C PHE A 186 4.90 8.92 1.35
N LEU A 187 5.67 8.35 2.28
CA LEU A 187 6.32 9.10 3.36
C LEU A 187 7.30 10.13 2.81
N CYS A 188 8.20 9.73 1.91
CA CYS A 188 9.15 10.64 1.27
C CYS A 188 8.45 11.77 0.52
N SER A 189 7.37 11.47 -0.21
CA SER A 189 6.54 12.48 -0.88
C SER A 189 5.94 13.48 0.12
N GLY A 190 5.37 12.99 1.22
CA GLY A 190 4.82 13.83 2.28
C GLY A 190 5.87 14.74 2.93
N LEU A 191 7.05 14.20 3.24
CA LEU A 191 8.17 14.97 3.80
C LEU A 191 8.65 16.07 2.84
N ILE A 192 8.79 15.76 1.55
CA ILE A 192 9.14 16.76 0.53
C ILE A 192 8.08 17.88 0.52
N PHE A 193 6.79 17.54 0.49
CA PHE A 193 5.74 18.57 0.49
C PHE A 193 5.78 19.45 1.74
N ILE A 194 6.06 18.90 2.93
CA ILE A 194 6.22 19.71 4.16
C ILE A 194 7.41 20.66 4.04
N SER A 195 8.58 20.16 3.62
CA SER A 195 9.83 20.96 3.57
C SER A 195 9.75 22.18 2.64
N TYR A 196 8.94 22.13 1.58
CA TYR A 196 8.76 23.27 0.67
C TYR A 196 7.52 24.10 0.98
N THR A 197 6.61 23.60 1.81
CA THR A 197 5.47 24.37 2.31
C THR A 197 5.94 25.32 3.41
N PHE A 198 6.79 24.87 4.32
CA PHE A 198 7.42 25.72 5.34
C PHE A 198 8.86 26.09 4.90
N PRO A 199 9.10 27.18 4.14
CA PRO A 199 10.46 27.70 4.05
C PRO A 199 10.86 28.06 5.49
N LEU A 200 11.96 27.47 5.97
CA LEU A 200 12.48 27.73 7.32
C LEU A 200 12.60 29.25 7.51
N SER A 201 11.70 29.82 8.32
CA SER A 201 11.81 31.18 8.84
C SER A 201 12.99 31.24 9.80
N SER A 202 14.22 31.20 9.26
CA SER A 202 15.45 31.41 10.03
C SER A 202 16.38 32.37 9.27
N GLN A 203 15.89 33.56 8.97
CA GLN A 203 16.73 34.74 8.79
C GLN A 203 16.04 35.95 9.44
N VAL A 204 15.86 35.90 10.76
CA VAL A 204 15.80 37.13 11.56
C VAL A 204 17.25 37.49 11.85
N PHE A 205 17.87 38.27 10.95
CA PHE A 205 19.03 39.07 11.33
C PHE A 205 18.49 40.29 12.10
N PRO A 206 18.80 40.47 13.40
CA PRO A 206 18.54 41.73 14.05
C PRO A 206 19.65 42.70 13.60
N ASN A 207 19.32 43.63 12.72
CA ASN A 207 20.16 44.81 12.53
C ASN A 207 19.64 45.92 13.44
N THR A 208 20.39 46.10 14.52
CA THR A 208 20.71 47.33 15.27
C THR A 208 19.93 48.60 14.94
#